data_AF-A0A0Q7K2Q7-F1
#
_entry.id   AF-A0A0Q7K2Q7-F1
#
_cell.length_a   1.000
_cell.length_b   1.000
_cell.length_c   1.000
_cell.angle_alpha   90.00
_cell.angle_beta   90.00
_cell.angle_gamma   90.00
#
_symmetry.space_group_name_H-M   'P 1'
#
loop_
_entity.id
_entity.type
_entity.pdbx_description
1 polymer ?
#
loop_
_entity_poly.entity_id
_entity_poly.type
_entity_poly.pdbx_seq_one_letter_code
_entity_poly.pdbx_strand_id
1 'polypeptide(L)'
;MAAGPARTGARQHAVRAAQAALEAVGVRRLRVGTSDAERFVRLCAALHRLDRELSWLRRCDRRTPALYHRLSSVTMAYDAVLRETGQVVGIAVPAGLPLDPVARLEVEAALAAAGVSW
;
A
#
# COMPACT_ATOMS: atom_id res chain seq x y z
N MET A 1 -48.13 22.67 -19.08
CA MET A 1 -47.54 21.36 -18.72
C MET A 1 -46.06 21.55 -18.49
N ALA A 2 -45.65 21.64 -17.23
CA ALA A 2 -44.27 21.83 -16.80
C ALA A 2 -43.68 20.48 -16.38
N ALA A 3 -42.49 20.14 -16.88
CA ALA A 3 -41.66 19.06 -16.36
C ALA A 3 -40.22 19.57 -16.27
N GLY A 4 -39.79 19.91 -15.05
CA GLY A 4 -38.55 20.62 -14.76
C GLY A 4 -37.28 19.75 -14.76
N PRO A 5 -36.10 20.37 -14.96
CA PRO A 5 -34.79 19.71 -15.03
C PRO A 5 -34.19 19.41 -13.64
N ALA A 6 -34.94 18.73 -12.75
CA ALA A 6 -34.56 18.58 -11.34
C ALA A 6 -33.74 17.31 -11.01
N ARG A 7 -33.57 16.37 -11.94
CA ARG A 7 -33.02 15.02 -11.63
C ARG A 7 -31.49 14.94 -11.57
N THR A 8 -30.77 15.93 -12.10
CA THR A 8 -29.31 15.91 -12.21
C THR A 8 -28.61 16.35 -10.91
N GLY A 9 -29.18 17.34 -10.21
CA GLY A 9 -28.64 17.83 -8.94
C GLY A 9 -28.73 16.81 -7.82
N ALA A 10 -29.86 16.10 -7.72
CA ALA A 10 -30.09 15.09 -6.68
C ALA A 10 -29.04 13.96 -6.69
N ARG A 11 -28.62 13.51 -7.89
CA ARG A 11 -27.55 12.52 -8.03
C ARG A 11 -26.19 13.06 -7.58
N GLN A 12 -25.87 14.30 -7.90
CA GLN A 12 -24.60 14.92 -7.48
C GLN A 12 -24.52 15.10 -5.97
N HIS A 13 -25.62 15.48 -5.32
CA HIS A 13 -25.70 15.59 -3.86
C HIS A 13 -25.56 14.22 -3.18
N ALA A 14 -26.22 13.18 -3.71
CA ALA A 14 -26.11 11.82 -3.20
C ALA A 14 -24.66 11.27 -3.30
N VAL A 15 -23.99 11.52 -4.42
CA VAL A 15 -22.59 11.12 -4.61
C VAL A 15 -21.66 11.84 -3.63
N ARG A 16 -21.84 13.15 -3.43
CA ARG A 16 -21.05 13.91 -2.45
C ARG A 16 -21.30 13.44 -1.01
N ALA A 17 -22.54 13.16 -0.64
CA ALA A 17 -22.88 12.65 0.69
C ALA A 17 -22.27 11.27 0.95
N ALA A 18 -22.35 10.36 -0.02
CA ALA A 18 -21.71 9.05 0.07
C ALA A 18 -20.18 9.15 0.16
N GLN A 19 -19.57 10.10 -0.56
CA GLN A 19 -18.13 10.30 -0.56
C GLN A 19 -17.62 10.90 0.75
N ALA A 20 -18.36 11.84 1.34
CA ALA A 20 -18.07 12.36 2.68
C ALA A 20 -18.23 11.29 3.77
N ALA A 21 -19.23 10.41 3.65
CA ALA A 21 -19.40 9.29 4.58
C ALA A 21 -18.25 8.28 4.49
N LEU A 22 -17.76 7.99 3.28
CA LEU A 22 -16.59 7.13 3.07
C LEU A 22 -15.31 7.75 3.65
N GLU A 23 -15.09 9.04 3.44
CA GLU A 23 -13.94 9.75 4.02
C GLU A 23 -13.98 9.76 5.55
N ALA A 24 -15.17 9.91 6.16
CA ALA A 24 -15.35 9.87 7.61
C ALA A 24 -15.05 8.48 8.22
N VAL A 25 -15.20 7.40 7.44
CA VAL A 25 -14.86 6.02 7.84
C VAL A 25 -13.39 5.69 7.48
N GLY A 26 -12.62 6.67 7.01
CA GLY A 26 -11.21 6.50 6.64
C GLY A 26 -11.00 5.93 5.24
N VAL A 27 -12.07 5.71 4.47
CA VAL A 27 -11.99 5.26 3.07
C VAL A 27 -11.70 6.45 2.17
N ARG A 28 -10.41 6.74 1.99
CA ARG A 28 -9.95 7.80 1.11
C ARG A 28 -9.84 7.26 -0.31
N ARG A 29 -10.65 7.78 -1.25
CA ARG A 29 -10.36 7.56 -2.67
C ARG A 29 -9.04 8.24 -2.98
N LEU A 30 -8.00 7.45 -3.20
CA LEU A 30 -6.78 7.96 -3.80
C LEU A 30 -7.19 8.57 -5.16
N ARG A 31 -6.96 9.88 -5.34
CA ARG A 31 -7.04 10.51 -6.67
C ARG A 31 -5.78 10.11 -7.41
N VAL A 32 -5.79 8.88 -7.89
CA VAL A 32 -4.65 8.31 -8.56
C VAL A 32 -4.67 8.79 -10.01
N GLY A 33 -3.74 9.66 -10.40
CA GLY A 33 -3.46 9.84 -11.84
C GLY A 33 -3.08 8.48 -12.42
N THR A 34 -3.38 8.19 -13.69
CA THR A 34 -3.11 6.86 -14.28
C THR A 34 -1.68 6.34 -14.02
N SER A 35 -0.69 7.24 -13.96
CA SER A 35 0.70 6.93 -13.59
C SER A 35 0.89 6.43 -12.16
N ASP A 36 0.16 7.00 -11.19
CA ASP A 36 0.27 6.65 -9.78
C ASP A 36 -0.42 5.31 -9.49
N ALA A 37 -1.39 4.92 -10.33
CA ALA A 37 -2.16 3.67 -10.17
C ALA A 37 -1.30 2.52 -10.63
N GLU A 38 -0.68 2.69 -11.79
CA GLU A 38 0.29 1.76 -12.30
C GLU A 38 1.50 1.65 -11.36
N ARG A 39 1.98 2.77 -10.80
CA ARG A 39 3.06 2.74 -9.79
C ARG A 39 2.65 1.94 -8.58
N PHE A 40 1.47 2.20 -8.01
CA PHE A 40 0.96 1.47 -6.86
C PHE A 40 0.81 -0.03 -7.14
N VAL A 41 0.25 -0.42 -8.29
CA VAL A 41 0.13 -1.82 -8.70
C VAL A 41 1.52 -2.49 -8.81
N ARG A 42 2.51 -1.79 -9.39
CA ARG A 42 3.89 -2.31 -9.45
C ARG A 42 4.50 -2.49 -8.08
N LEU A 43 4.24 -1.58 -7.13
CA LEU A 43 4.71 -1.68 -5.77
C LEU A 43 4.08 -2.87 -5.03
N CYS A 44 2.76 -3.07 -5.13
CA CYS A 44 2.09 -4.23 -4.55
C CYS A 44 2.62 -5.56 -5.15
N ALA A 45 2.81 -5.60 -6.47
CA ALA A 45 3.40 -6.77 -7.12
C ALA A 45 4.85 -7.04 -6.66
N ALA A 46 5.63 -5.98 -6.42
CA ALA A 46 6.97 -6.09 -5.87
C ALA A 46 6.96 -6.59 -4.42
N LEU A 47 6.06 -6.08 -3.56
CA LEU A 47 5.89 -6.56 -2.18
C LEU A 47 5.53 -8.05 -2.15
N HIS A 48 4.55 -8.47 -2.95
CA HIS A 48 4.16 -9.88 -3.03
C HIS A 48 5.33 -10.78 -3.45
N ARG A 49 6.06 -10.39 -4.49
CA ARG A 49 7.22 -11.15 -4.98
C ARG A 49 8.30 -11.25 -3.91
N LEU A 50 8.64 -10.14 -3.27
CA LEU A 50 9.69 -10.08 -2.25
C LEU A 50 9.31 -10.83 -0.98
N ASP A 51 8.04 -10.77 -0.55
CA ASP A 51 7.55 -11.55 0.59
C ASP A 51 7.70 -13.06 0.36
N ARG A 52 7.31 -13.53 -0.84
CA ARG A 52 7.50 -14.94 -1.23
C ARG A 52 8.97 -15.34 -1.25
N GLU A 53 9.85 -14.46 -1.75
CA GLU A 53 11.29 -14.71 -1.78
C GLU A 53 11.88 -14.73 -0.36
N LEU A 54 11.50 -13.81 0.53
CA LEU A 54 11.89 -13.82 1.94
C LEU A 54 11.42 -15.10 2.64
N SER A 55 10.17 -15.48 2.44
CA SER A 55 9.58 -16.71 3.00
C SER A 55 10.29 -17.97 2.50
N TRP A 56 10.78 -17.96 1.25
CA TRP A 56 11.62 -19.04 0.73
C TRP A 56 13.02 -19.03 1.35
N LEU A 57 13.72 -17.89 1.33
CA LEU A 57 15.07 -17.73 1.89
C LEU A 57 15.14 -18.06 3.37
N ARG A 58 14.08 -17.74 4.13
CA ARG A 58 13.99 -18.04 5.56
C ARG A 58 13.90 -19.54 5.84
N ARG A 59 13.38 -20.35 4.90
CA ARG A 59 13.25 -21.81 4.99
C ARG A 59 14.50 -22.55 4.51
N CYS A 60 15.26 -21.97 3.59
CA CYS A 60 16.52 -22.54 3.14
C CYS A 60 17.61 -22.46 4.22
N ASP A 61 18.54 -23.42 4.22
CA ASP A 61 19.66 -23.42 5.18
C ASP A 61 20.54 -22.17 4.99
N ARG A 62 20.60 -21.32 6.02
CA ARG A 62 21.31 -20.03 6.01
C ARG A 62 22.82 -20.17 6.13
N ARG A 63 23.34 -21.38 6.32
CA ARG A 63 24.79 -21.63 6.48
C ARG A 63 25.60 -21.34 5.21
N THR A 64 24.95 -21.24 4.06
CA THR A 64 25.61 -20.82 2.81
C THR A 64 25.77 -19.29 2.77
N PRO A 65 26.98 -18.72 2.71
CA PRO A 65 27.21 -17.27 2.71
C PRO A 65 26.44 -16.52 1.61
N ALA A 66 26.29 -17.13 0.43
CA ALA A 66 25.51 -16.56 -0.67
C ALA A 66 24.03 -16.33 -0.31
N LEU A 67 23.43 -17.21 0.50
CA LEU A 67 22.05 -17.08 0.95
C LEU A 67 21.90 -15.99 2.02
N TYR A 68 22.92 -15.79 2.86
CA TYR A 68 22.94 -14.70 3.83
C TYR A 68 22.90 -13.33 3.13
N HIS A 69 23.80 -13.09 2.17
CA HIS A 69 23.82 -11.83 1.42
C HIS A 69 22.55 -11.60 0.62
N ARG A 70 21.99 -12.66 0.03
CA ARG A 70 20.70 -12.59 -0.66
C ARG A 70 19.57 -12.24 0.29
N LEU A 71 19.48 -12.89 1.46
CA LEU A 71 18.47 -12.56 2.47
C LEU A 71 18.56 -11.10 2.92
N SER A 72 19.78 -10.61 3.17
CA SER A 72 20.00 -9.20 3.52
C SER A 72 19.54 -8.26 2.40
N SER A 73 19.91 -8.55 1.15
CA SER A 73 19.54 -7.74 -0.01
C SER A 73 18.03 -7.70 -0.25
N VAL A 74 17.37 -8.86 -0.18
CA VAL A 74 15.91 -8.96 -0.35
C VAL A 74 15.18 -8.26 0.80
N THR A 75 15.70 -8.33 2.03
CA THR A 75 15.13 -7.61 3.19
C THR A 75 15.21 -6.09 2.98
N MET A 76 16.35 -5.57 2.52
CA MET A 76 16.49 -4.14 2.23
C MET A 76 15.58 -3.69 1.08
N ALA A 77 15.46 -4.50 0.03
CA ALA A 77 14.56 -4.22 -1.08
C ALA A 77 13.09 -4.21 -0.62
N TYR A 78 12.71 -5.16 0.24
CA TYR A 78 11.37 -5.21 0.83
C TYR A 78 11.07 -3.95 1.64
N ASP A 79 11.97 -3.54 2.54
CA ASP A 79 11.78 -2.34 3.36
C ASP A 79 11.72 -1.05 2.52
N ALA A 80 12.48 -0.97 1.43
CA ALA A 80 12.45 0.16 0.52
C ALA A 80 11.10 0.26 -0.21
N VAL A 81 10.59 -0.87 -0.74
CA VAL A 81 9.29 -0.92 -1.41
C VAL A 81 8.17 -0.66 -0.40
N LEU A 82 8.26 -1.21 0.81
CA LEU A 82 7.27 -1.00 1.87
C LEU A 82 7.17 0.50 2.24
N ARG A 83 8.32 1.18 2.35
CA ARG A 83 8.35 2.63 2.54
C ARG A 83 7.71 3.39 1.39
N GLU A 84 8.06 3.05 0.15
CA GLU A 84 7.52 3.72 -1.03
C GLU A 84 6.00 3.53 -1.12
N THR A 85 5.50 2.33 -0.86
CA THR A 85 4.06 2.05 -0.77
C THR A 85 3.40 2.88 0.33
N GLY A 86 4.00 2.93 1.52
CA GLY A 86 3.51 3.78 2.62
C GLY A 86 3.42 5.25 2.23
N GLN A 87 4.43 5.78 1.55
CA GLN A 87 4.42 7.17 1.04
C GLN A 87 3.30 7.41 0.02
N VAL A 88 3.07 6.49 -0.91
CA VAL A 88 2.00 6.59 -1.91
C VAL A 88 0.61 6.57 -1.24
N VAL A 89 0.45 5.78 -0.18
CA VAL A 89 -0.81 5.66 0.58
C VAL A 89 -0.99 6.81 1.58
N GLY A 90 0.08 7.54 1.90
CA GLY A 90 0.08 8.64 2.87
C GLY A 90 0.26 8.18 4.33
N ILE A 91 0.85 7.01 4.54
CA ILE A 91 1.22 6.48 5.85
C ILE A 91 2.61 7.00 6.23
N ALA A 92 2.77 7.44 7.48
CA ALA A 92 4.06 7.80 8.01
C ALA A 92 4.93 6.53 8.16
N VAL A 93 6.07 6.50 7.47
CA VAL A 93 7.04 5.41 7.56
C VAL A 93 8.31 5.93 8.22
N PRO A 94 8.89 5.21 9.20
CA PRO A 94 10.15 5.59 9.82
C PRO A 94 11.26 5.84 8.80
N ALA A 95 12.08 6.86 9.09
CA ALA A 95 13.29 7.16 8.32
C ALA A 95 14.40 6.15 8.62
N GLY A 96 15.22 5.82 7.61
CA GLY A 96 16.37 4.90 7.73
C GLY A 96 16.08 3.47 7.30
N LEU A 97 16.97 2.87 6.51
CA LEU A 97 16.91 1.45 6.14
C LEU A 97 18.12 0.72 6.73
N PRO A 98 17.99 -0.58 7.07
CA PRO A 98 16.75 -1.38 7.07
C PRO A 98 15.78 -0.93 8.16
N LEU A 99 14.49 -1.31 8.02
CA LEU A 99 13.51 -1.08 9.08
C LEU A 99 13.79 -2.05 10.24
N ASP A 100 13.64 -1.55 11.47
CA ASP A 100 13.54 -2.40 12.64
C ASP A 100 12.37 -3.40 12.47
N PRO A 101 12.47 -4.66 12.93
CA PRO A 101 11.41 -5.64 12.76
C PRO A 101 10.05 -5.21 13.31
N VAL A 102 10.00 -4.47 14.43
CA VAL A 102 8.74 -3.95 14.99
C VAL A 102 8.22 -2.83 14.11
N ALA A 103 9.07 -1.89 13.73
CA ALA A 103 8.71 -0.80 12.81
C ALA A 103 8.17 -1.33 11.46
N ARG A 104 8.75 -2.42 10.95
CA ARG A 104 8.24 -3.08 9.74
C ARG A 104 6.81 -3.59 9.94
N LEU A 105 6.56 -4.33 11.02
CA LEU A 105 5.22 -4.85 11.35
C LEU A 105 4.18 -3.73 11.51
N GLU A 106 4.56 -2.61 12.14
CA GLU A 106 3.69 -1.44 12.28
C GLU A 106 3.31 -0.84 10.92
N VAL A 107 4.27 -0.74 10.00
CA VAL A 107 4.02 -0.23 8.64
C VAL A 107 3.14 -1.20 7.84
N GLU A 108 3.40 -2.52 7.93
CA GLU A 108 2.57 -3.55 7.31
C GLU A 108 1.13 -3.49 7.82
N ALA A 109 0.94 -3.36 9.14
CA ALA A 109 -0.37 -3.22 9.76
C ALA A 109 -1.08 -1.93 9.34
N ALA A 110 -0.35 -0.82 9.26
CA ALA A 110 -0.90 0.46 8.78
C ALA A 110 -1.35 0.37 7.32
N LEU A 111 -0.58 -0.31 6.46
CA LEU A 111 -0.95 -0.57 5.07
C LEU A 111 -2.21 -1.45 4.98
N ALA A 112 -2.28 -2.51 5.78
CA ALA A 112 -3.46 -3.37 5.86
C ALA A 112 -4.71 -2.59 6.34
N ALA A 113 -4.55 -1.71 7.34
CA ALA A 113 -5.62 -0.85 7.83
C ALA A 113 -6.08 0.17 6.76
N ALA A 114 -5.17 0.61 5.88
CA ALA A 114 -5.50 1.43 4.71
C ALA A 114 -6.09 0.63 3.54
N GLY A 115 -6.34 -0.67 3.71
CA GLY A 115 -6.92 -1.56 2.71
C GLY A 115 -5.93 -2.09 1.67
N VAL A 116 -4.62 -1.99 1.94
CA VAL A 116 -3.57 -2.51 1.07
C VAL A 116 -3.16 -3.90 1.54
N SER A 117 -3.35 -4.88 0.66
CA SER A 117 -2.90 -6.26 0.84
C SER A 117 -2.11 -6.72 -0.37
N TRP A 118 -1.09 -7.54 -0.17
CA TRP A 118 -0.27 -8.14 -1.23
C TRP A 118 -0.05 -9.63 -0.96
#